data_AF-A0A971AQX6-F1
#
_entry.id   AF-A0A971AQX6-F1
#
_cell.length_a   1.000
_cell.length_b   1.000
_cell.length_c   1.000
_cell.angle_alpha   90.00
_cell.angle_beta   90.00
_cell.angle_gamma   90.00
#
_symmetry.space_group_name_H-M   'P 1'
#
loop_
_entity.id
_entity.type
_entity.pdbx_description
1 polymer ?
#
loop_
_entity_poly.entity_id
_entity_poly.type
_entity_poly.pdbx_seq_one_letter_code
_entity_poly.pdbx_strand_id
1 'polypeptide(L)'
;MLNKSAKEFLASLASKEPVPGGGGASAYVGAIGMALGLMVGNLTVGKKKYQEVEADVYALMAKGQKIIDRLQELVTEDAEAFFPLSQAYKMPQNTPEELRQNEETMQKALIKATLVPLEIARCCAQGIALQEDLAQKGNVLAISDVGVGVAFLKAALE
;
A
#
# COMPACT_ATOMS: atom_id res chain seq x y z
N MET A 1 -7.82 -10.21 -0.57
CA MET A 1 -8.90 -9.40 0.04
C MET A 1 -9.53 -8.33 -0.86
N LEU A 2 -8.98 -8.05 -2.06
CA LEU A 2 -9.40 -6.94 -2.92
C LEU A 2 -10.57 -7.19 -3.87
N ASN A 3 -11.10 -8.41 -3.92
CA ASN A 3 -12.34 -8.71 -4.64
C ASN A 3 -13.60 -8.30 -3.87
N LYS A 4 -13.43 -7.62 -2.72
CA LYS A 4 -14.51 -6.99 -1.96
C LYS A 4 -14.78 -5.59 -2.53
N SER A 5 -16.04 -5.17 -2.53
CA SER A 5 -16.39 -3.78 -2.79
C SER A 5 -15.77 -2.85 -1.74
N ALA A 6 -15.57 -1.58 -2.09
CA ALA A 6 -15.09 -0.57 -1.14
C ALA A 6 -15.99 -0.50 0.13
N LYS A 7 -17.30 -0.70 -0.03
CA LYS A 7 -18.26 -0.77 1.08
C LYS A 7 -17.96 -1.93 2.02
N GLU A 8 -17.67 -3.11 1.48
CA GLU A 8 -17.33 -4.29 2.29
C GLU A 8 -15.98 -4.15 2.96
N PHE A 9 -14.97 -3.56 2.28
CA PHE A 9 -13.68 -3.29 2.90
C PHE A 9 -13.82 -2.37 4.11
N LEU A 10 -14.55 -1.25 3.96
CA LEU A 10 -14.81 -0.31 5.06
C LEU A 10 -15.59 -0.97 6.20
N ALA A 11 -16.59 -1.80 5.89
CA ALA A 11 -17.35 -2.52 6.91
C ALA A 11 -16.48 -3.51 7.69
N SER A 12 -15.60 -4.26 7.01
CA SER A 12 -14.65 -5.16 7.66
C SER A 12 -13.63 -4.40 8.52
N LEU A 13 -13.06 -3.30 8.01
CA LEU A 13 -12.10 -2.47 8.75
C LEU A 13 -12.71 -1.83 10.01
N ALA A 14 -13.98 -1.46 9.97
CA ALA A 14 -14.71 -0.90 11.11
C ALA A 14 -15.25 -1.97 12.09
N SER A 15 -14.99 -3.25 11.84
CA SER A 15 -15.53 -4.36 12.64
C SER A 15 -14.61 -4.72 13.82
N LYS A 16 -14.96 -5.79 14.55
CA LYS A 16 -14.10 -6.40 15.58
C LYS A 16 -13.16 -7.47 15.03
N GLU A 17 -13.21 -7.73 13.72
CA GLU A 17 -12.32 -8.70 13.08
C GLU A 17 -10.86 -8.21 13.18
N PRO A 18 -9.89 -9.11 13.37
CA PRO A 18 -8.49 -8.73 13.51
C PRO A 18 -7.86 -8.18 12.22
N VAL A 19 -8.47 -8.45 11.06
CA VAL A 19 -7.99 -8.06 9.73
C VAL A 19 -9.19 -7.70 8.84
N PRO A 20 -9.10 -6.71 7.93
CA PRO A 20 -7.94 -5.84 7.70
C PRO A 20 -7.72 -4.86 8.86
N GLY A 21 -6.45 -4.63 9.20
CA GLY A 21 -6.04 -3.64 10.19
C GLY A 21 -5.43 -2.40 9.53
N GLY A 22 -4.63 -1.65 10.31
CA GLY A 22 -3.95 -0.45 9.84
C GLY A 22 -3.04 -0.69 8.64
N GLY A 23 -2.23 -1.76 8.64
CA GLY A 23 -1.33 -2.09 7.52
C GLY A 23 -2.07 -2.32 6.20
N GLY A 24 -3.09 -3.17 6.20
CA GLY A 24 -3.95 -3.38 5.04
C GLY A 24 -4.68 -2.10 4.59
N ALA A 25 -5.09 -1.23 5.52
CA ALA A 25 -5.66 0.07 5.17
C ALA A 25 -4.62 1.01 4.52
N SER A 26 -3.41 1.11 5.08
CA SER A 26 -2.31 1.90 4.53
C SER A 26 -1.92 1.42 3.13
N ALA A 27 -1.78 0.11 2.92
CA ALA A 27 -1.52 -0.46 1.60
C ALA A 27 -2.59 -0.06 0.57
N TYR A 28 -3.87 -0.16 0.94
CA TYR A 28 -4.97 0.21 0.05
C TYR A 28 -5.02 1.71 -0.24
N VAL A 29 -4.82 2.57 0.77
CA VAL A 29 -4.75 4.03 0.61
C VAL A 29 -3.57 4.44 -0.28
N GLY A 30 -2.40 3.79 -0.11
CA GLY A 30 -1.26 4.01 -1.00
C GLY A 30 -1.59 3.66 -2.45
N ALA A 31 -2.30 2.55 -2.68
CA ALA A 31 -2.74 2.16 -4.02
C ALA A 31 -3.68 3.20 -4.64
N ILE A 32 -4.62 3.75 -3.85
CA ILE A 32 -5.49 4.85 -4.30
C ILE A 32 -4.64 6.09 -4.64
N GLY A 33 -3.67 6.42 -3.80
CA GLY A 33 -2.78 7.57 -4.01
C GLY A 33 -1.99 7.45 -5.32
N MET A 34 -1.49 6.27 -5.66
CA MET A 34 -0.82 6.03 -6.94
C MET A 34 -1.81 6.00 -8.12
N ALA A 35 -3.03 5.47 -7.93
CA ALA A 35 -4.06 5.45 -8.96
C ALA A 35 -4.45 6.85 -9.44
N LEU A 36 -4.47 7.85 -8.54
CA LEU A 36 -4.67 9.26 -8.91
C LEU A 36 -3.57 9.77 -9.85
N GLY A 37 -2.32 9.36 -9.63
CA GLY A 37 -1.22 9.68 -10.54
C GLY A 37 -1.40 9.06 -11.92
N LEU A 38 -1.81 7.79 -11.98
CA LEU A 38 -2.11 7.12 -13.25
C LEU A 38 -3.30 7.76 -13.98
N MET A 39 -4.31 8.24 -13.26
CA MET A 39 -5.39 9.03 -13.86
C MET A 39 -4.83 10.28 -14.54
N VAL A 40 -3.93 11.02 -13.87
CA VAL A 40 -3.26 12.19 -14.48
C VAL A 40 -2.47 11.80 -15.73
N GLY A 41 -1.72 10.69 -15.67
CA GLY A 41 -1.01 10.15 -16.84
C GLY A 41 -1.95 9.85 -18.02
N ASN A 42 -3.08 9.17 -17.76
CA ASN A 42 -4.11 8.89 -18.76
C ASN A 42 -4.74 10.17 -19.35
N LEU A 43 -4.90 11.21 -18.55
CA LEU A 43 -5.39 12.51 -19.01
C LEU A 43 -4.33 13.31 -19.80
N THR A 44 -3.09 12.82 -19.87
CA THR A 44 -1.96 13.49 -20.51
C THR A 44 -1.68 12.92 -21.89
N VAL A 45 -1.60 11.58 -21.99
CA VAL A 45 -1.32 10.88 -23.26
C VAL A 45 -2.42 11.09 -24.30
N GLY A 46 -2.09 10.97 -25.58
CA GLY A 46 -2.99 11.17 -26.72
C GLY A 46 -3.31 12.64 -27.04
N LYS A 47 -2.80 13.60 -26.27
CA LYS A 47 -3.00 15.04 -26.51
C LYS A 47 -1.81 15.64 -27.23
N LYS A 48 -2.09 16.37 -28.31
CA LYS A 48 -1.08 17.09 -29.12
C LYS A 48 -0.12 17.96 -28.28
N LYS A 49 -0.63 18.59 -27.22
CA LYS A 49 0.16 19.43 -26.30
C LYS A 49 1.28 18.67 -25.56
N TYR A 50 1.10 17.37 -25.31
CA TYR A 50 2.00 16.57 -24.47
C TYR A 50 2.80 15.52 -25.26
N GLN A 51 2.86 15.62 -26.59
CA GLN A 51 3.55 14.65 -27.44
C GLN A 51 5.04 14.49 -27.08
N GLU A 52 5.71 15.57 -26.69
CA GLU A 52 7.13 15.54 -26.32
C GLU A 52 7.42 14.71 -25.05
N VAL A 53 6.44 14.60 -24.15
CA VAL A 53 6.57 13.85 -22.88
C VAL A 53 5.77 12.54 -22.89
N GLU A 54 5.11 12.21 -23.99
CA GLU A 54 4.15 11.09 -24.05
C GLU A 54 4.80 9.73 -23.74
N ALA A 55 5.97 9.47 -24.33
CA ALA A 55 6.72 8.23 -24.06
C ALA A 55 7.15 8.13 -22.58
N ASP A 56 7.56 9.25 -21.98
CA ASP A 56 7.93 9.31 -20.57
C ASP A 56 6.73 9.04 -19.67
N VAL A 57 5.57 9.64 -19.98
CA VAL A 57 4.34 9.44 -19.21
C VAL A 57 3.87 7.98 -19.28
N TYR A 58 3.96 7.32 -20.45
CA TYR A 58 3.71 5.89 -20.54
C TYR A 58 4.65 5.06 -19.65
N ALA A 59 5.94 5.38 -19.63
CA ALA A 59 6.91 4.70 -18.78
C ALA A 59 6.62 4.92 -17.28
N LEU A 60 6.22 6.13 -16.88
CA LEU A 60 5.79 6.46 -15.52
C LEU A 60 4.54 5.69 -15.13
N MET A 61 3.52 5.65 -16.00
CA MET A 61 2.30 4.88 -15.74
C MET A 61 2.58 3.39 -15.59
N ALA A 62 3.47 2.82 -16.40
CA ALA A 62 3.86 1.41 -16.28
C ALA A 62 4.57 1.11 -14.95
N LYS A 63 5.43 2.02 -14.47
CA LYS A 63 6.04 1.91 -13.13
C LYS A 63 5.00 2.05 -12.02
N GLY A 64 4.10 3.02 -12.13
CA GLY A 64 3.06 3.25 -11.13
C GLY A 64 2.04 2.12 -11.05
N GLN A 65 1.72 1.45 -12.18
CA GLN A 65 0.87 0.26 -12.16
C GLN A 65 1.49 -0.86 -11.34
N LYS A 66 2.82 -1.10 -11.47
CA LYS A 66 3.52 -2.09 -10.65
C LYS A 66 3.45 -1.76 -9.15
N ILE A 67 3.51 -0.47 -8.80
CA ILE A 67 3.36 -0.02 -7.41
C ILE A 67 1.94 -0.31 -6.91
N ILE A 68 0.91 -0.02 -7.72
CA ILE A 68 -0.48 -0.34 -7.39
C ILE A 68 -0.65 -1.84 -7.18
N ASP A 69 -0.19 -2.66 -8.11
CA ASP A 69 -0.30 -4.12 -8.05
C ASP A 69 0.39 -4.65 -6.78
N ARG A 70 1.59 -4.13 -6.47
CA ARG A 70 2.31 -4.55 -5.26
C ARG A 70 1.61 -4.13 -3.97
N LEU A 71 1.13 -2.88 -3.89
CA LEU A 71 0.36 -2.41 -2.74
C LEU A 71 -0.93 -3.23 -2.56
N GLN A 72 -1.54 -3.64 -3.66
CA GLN A 72 -2.71 -4.50 -3.63
C GLN A 72 -2.40 -5.90 -3.05
N GLU A 73 -1.30 -6.52 -3.45
CA GLU A 73 -0.81 -7.77 -2.87
C GLU A 73 -0.55 -7.61 -1.36
N LEU A 74 0.09 -6.51 -0.97
CA LEU A 74 0.44 -6.19 0.43
C LEU A 74 -0.78 -6.09 1.35
N VAL A 75 -1.98 -5.70 0.84
CA VAL A 75 -3.23 -5.75 1.62
C VAL A 75 -3.51 -7.16 2.13
N THR A 76 -3.26 -8.17 1.28
CA THR A 76 -3.50 -9.57 1.64
C THR A 76 -2.35 -10.12 2.48
N GLU A 77 -1.11 -9.78 2.13
CA GLU A 77 0.07 -10.20 2.90
C GLU A 77 0.07 -9.67 4.33
N ASP A 78 -0.46 -8.46 4.59
CA ASP A 78 -0.59 -7.89 5.94
C ASP A 78 -1.48 -8.77 6.82
N ALA A 79 -2.63 -9.17 6.27
CA ALA A 79 -3.55 -10.05 6.98
C ALA A 79 -2.93 -11.43 7.26
N GLU A 80 -2.19 -11.99 6.29
CA GLU A 80 -1.51 -13.28 6.43
C GLU A 80 -0.32 -13.22 7.39
N ALA A 81 0.41 -12.10 7.43
CA ALA A 81 1.53 -11.88 8.33
C ALA A 81 1.07 -11.66 9.77
N PHE A 82 -0.14 -11.10 9.97
CA PHE A 82 -0.72 -10.93 11.30
C PHE A 82 -1.19 -12.25 11.93
N PHE A 83 -1.62 -13.22 11.13
CA PHE A 83 -2.18 -14.48 11.66
C PHE A 83 -1.23 -15.23 12.62
N PRO A 84 0.05 -15.51 12.25
CA PRO A 84 1.00 -16.14 13.18
C PRO A 84 1.22 -15.34 14.47
N LEU A 85 1.26 -14.01 14.38
CA LEU A 85 1.42 -13.14 15.54
C LEU A 85 0.22 -13.26 16.49
N SER A 86 -0.99 -13.29 15.94
CA SER A 86 -2.21 -13.49 16.73
C SER A 86 -2.26 -14.83 17.46
N GLN A 87 -1.64 -15.87 16.90
CA GLN A 87 -1.52 -17.19 17.51
C GLN A 87 -0.44 -17.22 18.59
N ALA A 88 0.70 -16.54 18.36
CA ALA A 88 1.78 -16.39 19.33
C ALA A 88 1.28 -15.70 20.62
N TYR A 89 0.39 -14.70 20.51
CA TYR A 89 -0.23 -14.06 21.68
C TYR A 89 -1.09 -14.98 22.54
N LYS A 90 -1.53 -16.13 22.01
CA LYS A 90 -2.45 -17.05 22.71
C LYS A 90 -1.75 -18.30 23.27
N MET A 91 -0.44 -18.43 23.08
CA MET A 91 0.28 -19.61 23.56
C MET A 91 0.34 -19.64 25.10
N PRO A 92 0.35 -20.83 25.73
CA PRO A 92 0.59 -20.97 27.17
C PRO A 92 1.94 -20.41 27.59
N GLN A 93 2.02 -19.92 28.83
CA GLN A 93 3.21 -19.29 29.41
C GLN A 93 3.43 -19.73 30.88
N ASN A 94 3.03 -20.96 31.23
CA ASN A 94 3.01 -21.45 32.60
C ASN A 94 4.30 -22.16 33.01
N THR A 95 5.09 -22.65 32.04
CA THR A 95 6.35 -23.36 32.31
C THR A 95 7.55 -22.67 31.65
N PRO A 96 8.78 -22.87 32.16
CA PRO A 96 9.98 -22.35 31.52
C PRO A 96 10.18 -22.81 30.06
N GLU A 97 9.69 -24.01 29.72
CA GLU A 97 9.73 -24.51 28.34
C GLU A 97 8.72 -23.80 27.45
N GLU A 98 7.48 -23.62 27.94
CA GLU A 98 6.43 -22.86 27.24
C GLU A 98 6.85 -21.40 27.00
N LEU A 99 7.49 -20.76 27.99
CA LEU A 99 8.01 -19.39 27.86
C LEU A 99 9.05 -19.30 26.74
N ARG A 100 10.03 -20.20 26.70
CA ARG A 100 11.06 -20.22 25.64
C ARG A 100 10.47 -20.44 24.26
N GLN A 101 9.54 -21.40 24.13
CA GLN A 101 8.87 -21.66 22.86
C GLN A 101 8.01 -20.49 22.39
N ASN A 102 7.35 -19.80 23.33
CA ASN A 102 6.58 -18.60 23.03
C ASN A 102 7.49 -17.45 22.56
N GLU A 103 8.62 -17.20 23.24
CA GLU A 103 9.58 -16.17 22.86
C GLU A 103 10.12 -16.41 21.44
N GLU A 104 10.53 -17.64 21.11
CA GLU A 104 11.01 -17.97 19.77
C GLU A 104 9.94 -17.78 18.69
N THR A 105 8.71 -18.20 18.97
CA THR A 105 7.58 -18.07 18.05
C THR A 105 7.20 -16.61 17.85
N MET A 106 7.16 -15.84 18.94
CA MET A 106 6.85 -14.42 18.94
C MET A 106 7.89 -13.64 18.14
N GLN A 107 9.19 -13.88 18.35
CA GLN A 107 10.25 -13.20 17.60
C GLN A 107 10.15 -13.46 16.08
N LYS A 108 9.94 -14.71 15.67
CA LYS A 108 9.77 -15.05 14.25
C LYS A 108 8.53 -14.39 13.65
N ALA A 109 7.42 -14.38 14.40
CA ALA A 109 6.17 -13.75 13.96
C ALA A 109 6.30 -12.23 13.85
N LEU A 110 6.97 -11.57 14.80
CA LEU A 110 7.22 -10.13 14.79
C LEU A 110 8.06 -9.71 13.59
N ILE A 111 9.15 -10.42 13.30
CA ILE A 111 9.97 -10.14 12.11
C ILE A 111 9.09 -10.19 10.86
N LYS A 112 8.34 -11.28 10.67
CA LYS A 112 7.45 -11.41 9.51
C LYS A 112 6.39 -10.30 9.43
N ALA A 113 5.78 -9.95 10.56
CA ALA A 113 4.78 -8.89 10.65
C ALA A 113 5.36 -7.49 10.33
N THR A 114 6.65 -7.24 10.62
CA THR A 114 7.30 -5.96 10.31
C THR A 114 7.74 -5.80 8.86
N LEU A 115 7.92 -6.91 8.12
CA LEU A 115 8.38 -6.84 6.73
C LEU A 115 7.32 -6.27 5.79
N VAL A 116 6.03 -6.54 6.05
CA VAL A 116 4.94 -6.04 5.20
C VAL A 116 4.78 -4.51 5.30
N PRO A 117 4.69 -3.88 6.50
CA PRO A 117 4.70 -2.43 6.64
C PRO A 117 5.93 -1.76 6.02
N LEU A 118 7.12 -2.37 6.15
CA LEU A 118 8.33 -1.86 5.51
C LEU A 118 8.22 -1.82 3.99
N GLU A 119 7.61 -2.84 3.39
CA GLU A 119 7.42 -2.88 1.94
C GLU A 119 6.31 -1.92 1.47
N ILE A 120 5.26 -1.73 2.27
CA ILE A 120 4.25 -0.67 2.04
C ILE A 120 4.93 0.70 2.03
N ALA A 121 5.77 0.98 3.03
CA ALA A 121 6.53 2.23 3.14
C ALA A 121 7.43 2.47 1.91
N ARG A 122 8.14 1.43 1.45
CA ARG A 122 8.97 1.51 0.23
C ARG A 122 8.13 1.81 -1.02
N CYS A 123 7.02 1.12 -1.20
CA CYS A 123 6.10 1.35 -2.32
C CYS A 123 5.54 2.78 -2.28
N CYS A 124 5.18 3.28 -1.09
CA CYS A 124 4.67 4.64 -0.93
C CYS A 124 5.74 5.69 -1.25
N ALA A 125 6.97 5.51 -0.76
CA ALA A 125 8.09 6.40 -1.07
C ALA A 125 8.42 6.43 -2.58
N GLN A 126 8.41 5.26 -3.23
CA GLN A 126 8.56 5.17 -4.69
C GLN A 126 7.41 5.87 -5.43
N GLY A 127 6.18 5.70 -4.94
CA GLY A 127 5.00 6.38 -5.49
C GLY A 127 5.09 7.90 -5.38
N ILE A 128 5.56 8.43 -4.24
CA ILE A 128 5.75 9.87 -4.03
C ILE A 128 6.76 10.43 -5.03
N ALA A 129 7.90 9.75 -5.20
CA ALA A 129 8.90 10.16 -6.19
C ALA A 129 8.34 10.14 -7.62
N LEU A 130 7.54 9.13 -7.97
CA LEU A 130 6.90 9.04 -9.29
C LEU A 130 5.84 10.14 -9.50
N GLN A 131 5.09 10.50 -8.45
CA GLN A 131 4.13 11.59 -8.48
C GLN A 131 4.80 12.96 -8.76
N GLU A 132 6.04 13.16 -8.33
CA GLU A 132 6.81 14.37 -8.68
C GLU A 132 7.02 14.49 -10.20
N ASP A 133 7.43 13.41 -10.86
CA ASP A 133 7.58 13.39 -12.33
C ASP A 133 6.24 13.64 -13.04
N LEU A 134 5.15 13.07 -12.52
CA LEU A 134 3.80 13.29 -13.03
C LEU A 134 3.30 14.72 -12.79
N ALA A 135 3.70 15.39 -11.71
CA ALA A 135 3.37 16.79 -11.49
C ALA A 135 4.02 17.70 -12.55
N GLN A 136 5.22 17.33 -13.03
CA GLN A 136 5.96 18.10 -14.02
C GLN A 136 5.51 17.82 -15.46
N LYS A 137 5.24 16.55 -15.79
CA LYS A 137 4.96 16.10 -17.17
C LYS A 137 3.48 15.87 -17.45
N GLY A 138 2.67 15.74 -16.40
CA GLY A 138 1.26 15.42 -16.48
C GLY A 138 0.37 16.58 -16.89
N ASN A 139 -0.93 16.28 -16.99
CA ASN A 139 -1.92 17.26 -17.37
C ASN A 139 -2.06 18.33 -16.27
N VAL A 140 -1.67 19.56 -16.61
CA VAL A 140 -1.70 20.72 -15.70
C VAL A 140 -3.06 20.98 -15.05
N LEU A 141 -4.16 20.58 -15.70
CA LEU A 141 -5.51 20.74 -15.16
C LEU A 141 -5.85 19.74 -14.03
N ALA A 142 -5.05 18.69 -13.88
CA ALA A 142 -5.23 17.62 -12.89
C ALA A 142 -4.09 17.61 -11.86
N ILE A 143 -3.30 18.68 -11.75
CA ILE A 143 -2.17 18.75 -10.80
C ILE A 143 -2.63 18.64 -9.33
N SER A 144 -3.86 19.06 -9.03
CA SER A 144 -4.48 18.86 -7.72
C SER A 144 -4.65 17.38 -7.38
N ASP A 145 -4.94 16.53 -8.38
CA ASP A 145 -5.10 15.08 -8.18
C ASP A 145 -3.76 14.41 -7.85
N VAL A 146 -2.65 14.89 -8.45
CA VAL A 146 -1.30 14.51 -8.05
C VAL A 146 -1.03 14.89 -6.59
N GLY A 147 -1.41 16.11 -6.18
CA GLY A 147 -1.25 16.57 -4.80
C GLY A 147 -2.01 15.70 -3.78
N VAL A 148 -3.25 15.32 -4.08
CA VAL A 148 -4.02 14.38 -3.24
C VAL A 148 -3.36 13.00 -3.25
N GLY A 149 -2.87 12.54 -4.41
CA GLY A 149 -2.15 11.29 -4.53
C GLY A 149 -0.93 11.21 -3.61
N VAL A 150 -0.12 12.28 -3.58
CA VAL A 150 1.03 12.40 -2.65
C VAL A 150 0.56 12.42 -1.20
N ALA A 151 -0.52 13.14 -0.87
CA ALA A 151 -1.04 13.17 0.49
C ALA A 151 -1.47 11.78 0.98
N PHE A 152 -2.12 10.98 0.13
CA PHE A 152 -2.50 9.60 0.44
C PHE A 152 -1.30 8.67 0.59
N LEU A 153 -0.34 8.74 -0.33
CA LEU A 153 0.90 7.96 -0.23
C LEU A 153 1.70 8.31 1.02
N LYS A 154 1.71 9.59 1.41
CA LYS A 154 2.38 10.04 2.64
C LYS A 154 1.64 9.54 3.88
N ALA A 155 0.31 9.61 3.92
CA ALA A 155 -0.48 9.06 5.02
C ALA A 155 -0.32 7.54 5.15
N ALA A 156 -0.16 6.83 4.03
CA ALA A 156 0.10 5.39 4.01
C ALA A 156 1.54 5.02 4.43
N LEU A 157 2.47 5.98 4.39
CA LEU A 157 3.87 5.83 4.78
C LEU A 157 4.09 6.01 6.29
N GLU A 158 3.25 6.83 6.95
CA GLU A 158 3.29 7.11 8.41
C GLU A 158 2.87 5.90 9.27
#